data_AF-A0A9D1M4I8-F1
#
_entry.id   AF-A0A9D1M4I8-F1
#
_cell.length_a   1.000
_cell.length_b   1.000
_cell.length_c   1.000
_cell.angle_alpha   90.00
_cell.angle_beta   90.00
_cell.angle_gamma   90.00
#
_symmetry.space_group_name_H-M   'P 1'
#
loop_
_entity.id
_entity.type
_entity.pdbx_description
1 polymer ?
#
loop_
_entity_poly.entity_id
_entity_poly.type
_entity_poly.pdbx_seq_one_letter_code
_entity_poly.pdbx_strand_id
1 'polypeptide(L)'
;MHFKKVKTLKALRKCLKKTLPEKVSQVLESYEAFSERPVPEDAKGFSAHHGACKSAVIHAETLLKLAKWTEDEKNPAATGAPPDDILRLLSEARAELDGFNDDED
;
A
#
# COMPACT_ATOMS: atom_id res chain seq x y z
N MET A 1 -21.66 -8.95 -6.57
CA MET A 1 -20.74 -9.22 -5.44
C MET A 1 -21.53 -9.17 -4.14
N HIS A 2 -21.58 -10.27 -3.37
CA HIS A 2 -22.26 -10.31 -2.07
C HIS A 2 -21.30 -9.77 -1.00
N PHE A 3 -21.52 -8.54 -0.52
CA PHE A 3 -20.76 -8.01 0.61
C PHE A 3 -21.19 -8.74 1.88
N LYS A 4 -20.33 -9.64 2.41
CA LYS A 4 -20.52 -10.17 3.76
C LYS A 4 -20.43 -9.00 4.74
N LYS A 5 -21.49 -8.75 5.50
CA LYS A 5 -21.50 -7.72 6.54
C LYS A 5 -20.39 -8.00 7.54
N VAL A 6 -19.46 -7.06 7.66
CA VAL A 6 -18.37 -7.12 8.65
C VAL A 6 -18.98 -6.82 10.03
N LYS A 7 -18.82 -7.74 10.98
CA LYS A 7 -19.48 -7.63 12.30
C LYS A 7 -18.59 -7.07 13.41
N THR A 8 -17.28 -6.91 13.17
CA THR A 8 -16.33 -6.44 14.20
C THR A 8 -15.27 -5.52 13.59
N LEU A 9 -14.72 -4.61 14.40
CA LEU A 9 -13.60 -3.74 13.99
C LEU A 9 -12.35 -4.56 13.60
N LYS A 10 -12.08 -5.67 14.29
CA LYS A 10 -10.98 -6.59 13.92
C LYS A 10 -11.19 -7.20 12.54
N ALA A 11 -12.41 -7.64 12.22
CA ALA A 11 -12.73 -8.16 10.89
C ALA A 11 -12.68 -7.05 9.82
N LEU A 12 -13.05 -5.82 10.17
CA LEU A 12 -12.94 -4.67 9.27
C LEU A 12 -11.48 -4.35 8.94
N ARG A 13 -10.63 -4.24 9.96
CA ARG A 13 -9.18 -4.01 9.78
C ARG A 13 -8.54 -5.11 8.93
N LYS A 14 -8.85 -6.38 9.19
CA LYS A 14 -8.35 -7.50 8.38
C LYS A 14 -8.80 -7.42 6.91
N CYS A 15 -10.05 -7.04 6.67
CA CYS A 15 -10.58 -6.87 5.32
C CYS A 15 -9.90 -5.70 4.59
N LEU A 16 -9.74 -4.57 5.27
CA LEU A 16 -9.08 -3.37 4.74
C LEU A 16 -7.60 -3.64 4.47
N LYS A 17 -6.86 -4.27 5.39
CA LYS A 17 -5.45 -4.65 5.19
C LYS A 17 -5.25 -5.49 3.92
N LYS A 18 -6.22 -6.36 3.59
CA LYS A 18 -6.19 -7.16 2.36
C LYS A 18 -6.50 -6.35 1.09
N THR A 19 -7.38 -5.37 1.17
CA THR A 19 -7.97 -4.71 -0.01
C THR A 19 -7.37 -3.33 -0.31
N LEU A 20 -6.85 -2.63 0.70
CA LEU A 20 -6.29 -1.29 0.55
C LEU A 20 -5.09 -1.21 -0.42
N PRO A 21 -4.14 -2.16 -0.47
CA PRO A 21 -3.03 -2.08 -1.43
C PRO A 21 -3.52 -1.96 -2.88
N GLU A 22 -4.46 -2.82 -3.28
CA GLU A 22 -5.07 -2.78 -4.61
C GLU A 22 -5.82 -1.45 -4.86
N LYS A 23 -6.53 -0.95 -3.85
CA LYS A 23 -7.26 0.32 -3.96
C LYS A 23 -6.34 1.52 -4.10
N VAL A 24 -5.19 1.52 -3.41
CA VAL A 24 -4.18 2.57 -3.57
C VAL A 24 -3.61 2.54 -4.99
N SER A 25 -3.23 1.37 -5.50
CA SER A 25 -2.76 1.23 -6.89
C SER A 25 -3.78 1.74 -7.90
N GLN A 26 -5.06 1.38 -7.75
CA GLN A 26 -6.14 1.85 -8.64
C GLN A 26 -6.31 3.37 -8.64
N VAL A 27 -6.16 4.02 -7.48
CA VAL A 27 -6.26 5.49 -7.39
C VAL A 27 -5.05 6.16 -8.04
N LEU A 28 -3.84 5.61 -7.86
CA LEU A 28 -2.63 6.15 -8.48
C LEU A 28 -2.66 6.03 -10.00
N GLU A 29 -3.04 4.85 -10.53
CA GLU A 29 -3.21 4.63 -11.97
C GLU A 29 -4.29 5.55 -12.56
N SER A 30 -5.43 5.70 -11.88
CA SER A 30 -6.48 6.61 -12.33
C SER A 30 -6.05 8.08 -12.27
N TYR A 31 -5.20 8.46 -11.32
CA TYR A 31 -4.66 9.81 -11.23
C TYR A 31 -3.71 10.08 -12.39
N GLU A 32 -2.74 9.20 -12.62
CA GLU A 32 -1.75 9.31 -13.71
C GLU A 32 -2.46 9.45 -15.06
N ALA A 33 -3.35 8.50 -15.39
CA ALA A 33 -4.12 8.50 -16.62
C ALA A 33 -5.09 9.69 -16.78
N PHE A 34 -5.48 10.34 -15.70
CA PHE A 34 -6.30 11.56 -15.77
C PHE A 34 -5.44 12.82 -15.91
N SER A 35 -4.34 12.90 -15.18
CA SER A 35 -3.44 14.05 -15.13
C SER A 35 -2.66 14.27 -16.43
N GLU A 36 -2.40 13.20 -17.19
CA GLU A 36 -1.74 13.26 -18.50
C GLU A 36 -2.64 13.78 -19.62
N ARG A 37 -3.94 13.94 -19.36
CA ARG A 37 -4.87 14.47 -20.35
C ARG A 37 -4.57 15.94 -20.61
N PRO A 38 -4.86 16.46 -21.82
CA PRO A 38 -4.72 17.89 -22.11
C PRO A 38 -5.46 18.75 -21.07
N VAL A 39 -4.76 19.74 -20.52
CA VAL A 39 -5.35 20.70 -19.59
C VAL A 39 -6.26 21.65 -20.39
N PRO A 40 -7.55 21.78 -20.03
CA PRO A 40 -8.43 22.73 -20.72
C PRO A 40 -7.95 24.18 -20.52
N GLU A 41 -8.02 24.98 -21.59
CA GLU A 41 -7.58 26.38 -21.57
C GLU A 41 -8.59 27.32 -20.90
N ASP A 42 -9.87 26.92 -20.87
CA ASP A 42 -10.90 27.72 -20.23
C ASP A 42 -10.85 27.58 -18.70
N ALA A 43 -11.12 28.68 -17.99
CA ALA A 43 -10.99 28.73 -16.54
C ALA A 43 -11.85 27.68 -15.80
N LYS A 44 -13.02 27.32 -16.35
CA LYS A 44 -13.91 26.33 -15.76
C LYS A 44 -13.35 24.92 -15.95
N GLY A 45 -12.88 24.60 -17.15
CA GLY A 45 -12.24 23.34 -17.49
C GLY A 45 -10.92 23.14 -16.72
N PHE A 46 -10.08 24.17 -16.64
CA PHE A 46 -8.86 24.17 -15.82
C PHE A 46 -9.17 23.85 -14.36
N SER A 47 -10.13 24.58 -13.77
CA SER A 47 -10.53 24.40 -12.37
C SER A 47 -11.12 23.01 -12.11
N ALA A 48 -11.91 22.48 -13.06
CA ALA A 48 -12.47 21.14 -12.96
C ALA A 48 -11.39 20.04 -13.06
N HIS A 49 -10.44 20.18 -14.01
CA HIS A 49 -9.30 19.27 -14.14
C HIS A 49 -8.47 19.27 -12.86
N HIS A 50 -7.98 20.43 -12.42
CA HIS A 50 -7.20 20.53 -11.18
C HIS A 50 -7.96 20.03 -9.95
N GLY A 51 -9.27 20.31 -9.88
CA GLY A 51 -10.14 19.82 -8.81
C GLY A 51 -10.19 18.28 -8.76
N ALA A 52 -10.31 17.63 -9.91
CA ALA A 52 -10.30 16.17 -10.00
C ALA A 52 -8.93 15.59 -9.61
N CYS A 53 -7.82 16.17 -10.10
CA CYS A 53 -6.46 15.78 -9.69
C CYS A 53 -6.27 15.89 -8.17
N LYS A 54 -6.66 17.03 -7.58
CA LYS A 54 -6.61 17.24 -6.13
C LYS A 54 -7.44 16.21 -5.37
N SER A 55 -8.65 15.91 -5.85
CA SER A 55 -9.51 14.90 -5.25
C SER A 55 -8.87 13.50 -5.26
N ALA A 56 -8.18 13.13 -6.34
CA ALA A 56 -7.50 11.84 -6.44
C ALA A 56 -6.34 11.74 -5.43
N VAL A 57 -5.53 12.80 -5.28
CA VAL A 57 -4.44 12.85 -4.30
C VAL A 57 -4.97 12.74 -2.86
N ILE A 58 -6.04 13.48 -2.53
CA ILE A 58 -6.68 13.41 -1.20
C ILE A 58 -7.25 12.00 -0.95
N HIS A 59 -7.81 11.36 -1.97
CA HIS A 59 -8.31 10.00 -1.88
C HIS A 59 -7.16 9.02 -1.59
N ALA A 60 -6.04 9.11 -2.32
CA ALA A 60 -4.86 8.29 -2.07
C ALA A 60 -4.32 8.49 -0.64
N GLU A 61 -4.21 9.74 -0.18
CA GLU A 61 -3.79 10.06 1.20
C GLU A 61 -4.73 9.42 2.24
N THR A 62 -6.04 9.48 2.00
CA THR A 62 -7.04 8.89 2.89
C THR A 62 -6.90 7.37 2.96
N LEU A 63 -6.67 6.70 1.83
CA LEU A 63 -6.41 5.25 1.79
C LEU A 63 -5.12 4.89 2.52
N LEU A 64 -4.07 5.69 2.41
CA LEU A 64 -2.82 5.50 3.14
C LEU A 64 -3.00 5.68 4.66
N LYS A 65 -3.79 6.66 5.09
CA LYS A 65 -4.15 6.83 6.51
C LYS A 65 -4.93 5.62 7.03
N LEU A 66 -5.86 5.09 6.24
CA LEU A 66 -6.56 3.85 6.56
C LEU A 66 -5.61 2.66 6.62
N ALA A 67 -4.65 2.55 5.70
CA ALA A 67 -3.67 1.47 5.69
C ALA A 67 -2.84 1.47 6.98
N LYS A 68 -2.32 2.64 7.37
CA LYS A 68 -1.60 2.84 8.65
C LYS A 68 -2.44 2.44 9.86
N TRP A 69 -3.74 2.75 9.86
CA TRP A 69 -4.65 2.34 10.94
C TRP A 69 -4.91 0.83 10.99
N THR A 70 -4.71 0.11 9.88
CA THR A 70 -4.88 -1.35 9.80
C THR A 70 -3.59 -2.13 10.06
N GLU A 71 -2.44 -1.45 10.09
CA GLU A 71 -1.24 -2.05 10.64
C GLU A 71 -1.52 -2.42 12.09
N ASP A 72 -1.21 -3.66 12.46
CA ASP A 72 -1.33 -4.07 13.85
C ASP A 72 -0.44 -3.13 14.66
N GLU A 73 -0.93 -2.62 15.80
CA GLU A 73 -0.04 -2.02 16.79
C GLU A 73 1.05 -3.07 16.99
N LYS A 74 2.27 -2.78 16.48
CA LYS A 74 3.45 -3.58 16.79
C LYS A 74 3.42 -3.69 18.30
N ASN A 75 3.07 -4.86 18.81
CA ASN A 75 3.15 -5.13 20.22
C ASN A 75 4.61 -4.88 20.58
N PRO A 76 4.96 -3.84 21.35
CA PRO A 76 6.36 -3.61 21.72
C PRO A 76 6.90 -4.75 22.60
N ALA A 77 6.06 -5.72 22.99
CA ALA A 77 6.50 -6.98 23.60
C ALA A 77 7.03 -8.03 22.60
N ALA A 78 6.98 -7.79 21.28
CA ALA A 78 7.54 -8.70 20.26
C ALA A 78 8.97 -8.33 19.83
N THR A 79 9.65 -7.44 20.55
CA THR A 79 11.11 -7.24 20.42
C THR A 79 11.94 -8.28 21.16
N GLY A 80 11.31 -9.31 21.74
CA GLY A 80 11.97 -10.56 22.10
C GLY A 80 11.90 -11.56 20.94
N ALA A 81 12.58 -11.28 19.82
CA ALA A 81 12.78 -12.32 18.82
C ALA A 81 13.55 -13.47 19.50
N PRO A 82 13.04 -14.72 19.51
CA PRO A 82 13.84 -15.84 19.97
C PRO A 82 15.10 -15.92 19.09
N PRO A 83 16.25 -16.32 19.66
CA PRO A 83 17.53 -16.38 18.94
C PRO A 83 17.46 -17.08 17.57
N ASP A 84 16.55 -18.05 17.45
CA ASP A 84 16.34 -18.86 16.24
C ASP A 84 15.84 -18.05 15.03
N ASP A 85 15.03 -17.01 15.23
CA ASP A 85 14.54 -16.18 14.12
C ASP A 85 15.64 -15.29 13.53
N ILE A 86 16.55 -14.79 14.39
CA ILE A 86 17.71 -14.02 13.94
C ILE A 86 18.70 -14.93 13.21
N LEU A 87 18.93 -16.14 13.73
CA LEU A 87 19.79 -17.13 13.06
C LEU A 87 19.21 -17.56 11.71
N ARG A 88 17.89 -17.72 11.61
CA ARG A 88 17.22 -18.02 10.34
C ARG A 88 17.34 -16.89 9.33
N LEU A 89 17.12 -15.64 9.75
CA LEU A 89 17.31 -14.45 8.90
C LEU A 89 18.76 -14.32 8.41
N LEU A 90 19.74 -14.58 9.29
CA LEU A 90 21.15 -14.58 8.92
C LEU A 90 21.51 -15.72 7.95
N SER A 91 20.88 -16.90 8.09
CA SER A 91 21.11 -18.00 7.14
C SER A 91 20.49 -17.74 5.77
N GLU A 92 19.28 -17.15 5.73
CA GLU A 92 18.62 -16.79 4.48
C GLU A 92 19.42 -15.73 3.72
N ALA A 93 19.91 -14.69 4.42
CA ALA A 93 20.75 -13.66 3.83
C ALA A 93 22.11 -14.18 3.31
N ARG A 94 22.72 -15.16 3.98
CA ARG A 94 23.96 -15.80 3.53
C ARG A 94 23.75 -16.68 2.30
N ALA A 95 22.68 -17.47 2.28
CA ALA A 95 22.35 -18.32 1.14
C ALA A 95 22.05 -17.51 -0.12
N GLU A 96 21.44 -16.33 0.03
CA GLU A 96 21.21 -15.41 -1.08
C GLU A 96 22.52 -14.79 -1.61
N LEU A 97 23.53 -14.53 -0.76
CA LEU A 97 24.84 -14.06 -1.22
C LEU A 97 25.65 -15.15 -1.92
N ASP A 98 25.61 -16.40 -1.42
CA ASP A 98 26.32 -17.52 -2.03
C ASP A 98 25.69 -17.93 -3.38
N GLY A 99 24.35 -17.82 -3.50
CA GLY A 99 23.63 -18.11 -4.75
C GLY A 99 23.89 -17.16 -5.92
N PHE A 100 24.56 -16.02 -5.69
CA PHE A 100 24.97 -15.09 -6.75
C PHE A 100 26.40 -15.35 -7.28
N ASN A 101 27.17 -16.25 -6.65
CA ASN A 101 28.58 -16.47 -6.97
C ASN A 101 28.86 -17.74 -7.80
N ASP A 102 27.82 -18.46 -8.21
CA ASP A 102 27.93 -19.69 -9.04
C ASP A 102 27.63 -19.46 -10.55
N ASP A 103 27.37 -18.21 -10.96
CA ASP A 103 27.07 -17.83 -12.36
C ASP A 103 28.21 -17.03 -13.05
N GLU A 104 29.47 -17.24 -12.66
CA GLU A 104 30.65 -16.82 -13.45
C GLU A 104 31.64 -17.98 -13.62
N ASP A 105 31.40 -18.83 -14.63
CA ASP A 105 32.41 -19.62 -15.36
C ASP A 105 32.09 -19.60 -16.87
#